data_AF-M9LY17-F1
#
_entry.id   AF-M9LY17-F1
#
_cell.length_a   1.000
_cell.length_b   1.000
_cell.length_c   1.000
_cell.angle_alpha   90.00
_cell.angle_beta   90.00
_cell.angle_gamma   90.00
#
_symmetry.space_group_name_H-M   'P 1'
#
loop_
_entity.id
_entity.type
_entity.pdbx_description
1 polymer ?
#
loop_
_entity_poly.entity_id
_entity_poly.type
_entity_poly.pdbx_seq_one_letter_code
_entity_poly.pdbx_strand_id
1 'polypeptide(L)'
;MNSNHDQLVSSLHSNSELPHHCTPEGYQIVPFCCVIPIPHGFELASYCKPKLVYLLNGLGIVTETCKKTVKVDDYGNAEVNLHVLKVKGCIPFIANVEVKPIYEQTGCSSDPHHKEITICCTESICVDHVLKCSLETSPHHHLDGHHVVVCDLKAIPIREEHCQFVKVMGNFQFHCVKDL
;
A
#
# COMPACT_ATOMS: atom_id res chain seq x y z
N MET A 1 34.45 -60.97 13.23
CA MET A 1 35.61 -60.10 13.00
C MET A 1 35.09 -58.73 12.59
N ASN A 2 35.44 -57.70 13.38
CA ASN A 2 35.66 -56.27 13.07
C ASN A 2 35.32 -55.79 11.64
N SER A 3 34.81 -54.58 11.35
CA SER A 3 34.67 -53.34 12.14
C SER A 3 34.02 -52.23 11.28
N ASN A 4 33.22 -51.39 11.93
CA ASN A 4 33.03 -49.92 11.84
C ASN A 4 33.30 -49.08 10.56
N HIS A 5 32.38 -48.12 10.43
CA HIS A 5 32.55 -46.67 10.15
C HIS A 5 32.50 -46.11 8.71
N ASP A 6 31.45 -45.29 8.52
CA ASP A 6 31.48 -43.88 8.11
C ASP A 6 31.10 -43.44 6.69
N GLN A 7 30.31 -42.34 6.73
CA GLN A 7 30.07 -41.27 5.77
C GLN A 7 29.07 -41.50 4.62
N LEU A 8 27.93 -40.79 4.56
CA LEU A 8 27.68 -39.36 4.27
C LEU A 8 27.31 -39.16 2.79
N VAL A 9 26.44 -38.18 2.57
CA VAL A 9 26.13 -37.47 1.30
C VAL A 9 24.86 -37.92 0.56
N SER A 10 23.77 -37.19 0.88
CA SER A 10 22.95 -36.35 -0.02
C SER A 10 22.43 -36.97 -1.33
N SER A 11 21.11 -36.91 -1.53
CA SER A 11 20.53 -35.87 -2.42
C SER A 11 18.99 -35.90 -2.50
N LEU A 12 18.40 -34.73 -2.19
CA LEU A 12 17.42 -33.97 -3.00
C LEU A 12 15.98 -34.52 -3.08
N HIS A 13 15.07 -33.97 -2.27
CA HIS A 13 14.27 -32.74 -2.50
C HIS A 13 12.95 -33.02 -3.26
N SER A 14 11.85 -32.93 -2.52
CA SER A 14 10.52 -32.65 -3.06
C SER A 14 9.74 -31.87 -1.99
N ASN A 15 10.10 -30.60 -1.80
CA ASN A 15 9.32 -29.64 -1.04
C ASN A 15 8.16 -29.18 -1.93
N SER A 16 6.95 -29.66 -1.66
CA SER A 16 5.73 -28.98 -2.06
C SER A 16 5.37 -27.99 -0.94
N GLU A 17 6.05 -26.84 -0.96
CA GLU A 17 5.69 -25.69 -0.13
C GLU A 17 4.55 -24.93 -0.82
N LEU A 18 3.36 -24.99 -0.22
CA LEU A 18 2.32 -23.99 -0.47
C LEU A 18 2.83 -22.63 0.02
N PRO A 19 2.66 -21.53 -0.72
CA PRO A 19 3.20 -20.24 -0.34
C PRO A 19 2.39 -19.68 0.83
N HIS A 20 2.85 -19.92 2.05
CA HIS A 20 2.51 -19.06 3.17
C HIS A 20 3.20 -17.71 2.93
N HIS A 21 2.53 -16.81 2.22
CA HIS A 21 2.89 -15.40 2.24
C HIS A 21 2.52 -14.79 3.60
N CYS A 22 3.22 -15.22 4.67
CA CYS A 22 3.66 -14.24 5.66
C CYS A 22 4.83 -13.54 4.98
N THR A 23 4.58 -12.37 4.38
CA THR A 23 5.64 -11.62 3.72
C THR A 23 6.76 -11.39 4.75
N PRO A 24 7.98 -11.91 4.51
CA PRO A 24 9.10 -11.70 5.41
C PRO A 24 9.40 -10.21 5.44
N GLU A 25 9.56 -9.65 6.65
CA GLU A 25 10.03 -8.28 6.95
C GLU A 25 10.01 -7.31 5.76
N GLY A 26 8.82 -6.94 5.33
CA GLY A 26 8.58 -6.08 4.19
C GLY A 26 7.44 -5.14 4.52
N TYR A 27 7.56 -3.90 4.06
CA TYR A 27 6.50 -2.93 4.20
C TYR A 27 5.22 -3.46 3.55
N GLN A 28 4.08 -3.32 4.21
CA GLN A 28 2.80 -3.66 3.60
C GLN A 28 2.37 -2.47 2.74
N ILE A 29 2.02 -2.73 1.48
CA ILE A 29 1.76 -1.71 0.47
C ILE A 29 0.30 -1.82 0.04
N VAL A 30 -0.43 -0.71 0.14
CA VAL A 30 -1.81 -0.59 -0.32
C VAL A 30 -1.88 0.42 -1.45
N PRO A 31 -2.12 -0.01 -2.70
CA PRO A 31 -2.19 0.91 -3.83
C PRO A 31 -3.46 1.74 -3.78
N PHE A 32 -3.36 2.98 -4.25
CA PHE A 32 -4.52 3.82 -4.53
C PHE A 32 -4.43 4.42 -5.92
N CYS A 33 -5.59 4.81 -6.44
CA CYS A 33 -5.70 5.45 -7.74
C CYS A 33 -6.96 6.32 -7.77
N CYS A 34 -6.86 7.51 -8.34
CA CYS A 34 -8.02 8.30 -8.75
C CYS A 34 -7.79 8.88 -10.16
N VAL A 35 -8.88 9.21 -10.84
CA VAL A 35 -8.86 9.82 -12.17
C VAL A 35 -9.59 11.15 -12.10
N ILE A 36 -8.92 12.22 -12.52
CA ILE A 36 -9.48 13.57 -12.53
C ILE A 36 -9.69 13.99 -13.99
N PRO A 37 -10.89 14.39 -14.41
CA PRO A 37 -11.10 14.98 -15.72
C PRO A 37 -10.37 16.33 -15.81
N ILE A 38 -9.59 16.52 -16.87
CA ILE A 38 -8.95 17.80 -17.16
C ILE A 38 -9.96 18.66 -17.92
N PRO A 39 -10.25 19.89 -17.46
CA PRO A 39 -11.15 20.79 -18.16
C PRO A 39 -10.70 21.07 -19.60
N HIS A 40 -11.66 21.24 -20.51
CA HIS A 40 -11.36 21.64 -21.88
C HIS A 40 -10.54 22.94 -21.92
N GLY A 41 -9.51 22.97 -22.77
CA GLY A 41 -8.59 24.10 -22.87
C GLY A 41 -7.39 24.04 -21.92
N PHE A 42 -7.31 23.02 -21.06
CA PHE A 42 -6.18 22.79 -20.16
C PHE A 42 -5.44 21.49 -20.48
N GLU A 43 -4.18 21.43 -20.05
CA GLU A 43 -3.33 20.25 -20.06
C GLU A 43 -2.55 20.14 -18.74
N LEU A 44 -2.02 18.95 -18.44
CA LEU A 44 -1.20 18.74 -17.25
C LEU A 44 0.03 19.67 -17.29
N ALA A 45 0.29 20.38 -16.18
CA ALA A 45 1.42 21.29 -16.11
C ALA A 45 2.75 20.55 -16.26
N SER A 46 3.72 21.18 -16.91
CA SER A 46 5.07 20.64 -17.05
C SER A 46 5.70 20.52 -15.66
N TYR A 47 6.31 19.38 -15.33
CA TYR A 47 6.83 19.08 -13.99
C TYR A 47 5.78 19.04 -12.86
N CYS A 48 4.51 18.74 -13.18
CA CYS A 48 3.46 18.56 -12.18
C CYS A 48 3.89 17.56 -11.10
N LYS A 49 3.99 18.04 -9.85
CA LYS A 49 4.16 17.21 -8.66
C LYS A 49 2.81 17.03 -7.99
N PRO A 50 2.15 15.87 -8.12
CA PRO A 50 0.91 15.60 -7.40
C PRO A 50 1.11 15.80 -5.89
N LYS A 51 0.08 16.36 -5.24
CA LYS A 51 0.01 16.52 -3.78
C LYS A 51 -1.10 15.62 -3.26
N LEU A 52 -0.88 14.99 -2.11
CA LEU A 52 -1.85 14.11 -1.46
C LEU A 52 -2.06 14.56 -0.01
N VAL A 53 -3.32 14.65 0.42
CA VAL A 53 -3.72 14.80 1.82
C VAL A 53 -4.59 13.60 2.17
N TYR A 54 -4.36 12.99 3.33
CA TYR A 54 -5.09 11.80 3.76
C TYR A 54 -5.34 11.82 5.27
N LEU A 55 -6.37 11.10 5.72
CA LEU A 55 -6.71 10.95 7.13
C LEU A 55 -6.64 9.48 7.55
N LEU A 56 -6.06 9.23 8.73
CA LEU A 56 -5.91 7.87 9.28
C LEU A 56 -6.97 7.54 10.33
N ASN A 57 -7.85 8.48 10.68
CA ASN A 57 -8.85 8.31 11.74
C ASN A 57 -9.84 7.17 11.47
N GLY A 58 -10.00 6.78 10.21
CA GLY A 58 -10.84 5.66 9.79
C GLY A 58 -10.14 4.30 9.86
N LEU A 59 -8.87 4.24 10.28
CA LEU A 59 -8.12 3.00 10.47
C LEU A 59 -8.12 2.57 11.93
N GLY A 60 -8.27 1.26 12.13
CA GLY A 60 -8.08 0.60 13.41
C GLY A 60 -7.09 -0.55 13.29
N ILE A 61 -6.40 -0.83 14.38
CA ILE A 61 -5.64 -2.06 14.53
C ILE A 61 -6.52 -3.07 15.27
N VAL A 62 -6.61 -4.28 14.71
CA VAL A 62 -7.37 -5.38 15.31
C VAL A 62 -6.48 -6.61 15.44
N THR A 63 -6.67 -7.35 16.53
CA THR A 63 -6.03 -8.66 16.73
C THR A 63 -7.11 -9.72 16.60
N GLU A 64 -6.99 -10.56 15.57
CA GLU A 64 -7.86 -11.72 15.35
C GLU A 64 -7.14 -12.99 15.83
N THR A 65 -7.84 -13.91 16.48
CA THR A 65 -7.26 -15.23 16.83
C THR A 65 -7.75 -16.26 15.83
N CYS A 66 -6.83 -16.97 15.19
CA CYS A 66 -7.13 -18.08 14.28
C CYS A 66 -6.43 -19.36 14.74
N LYS A 67 -6.99 -20.50 14.36
CA LYS A 67 -6.39 -21.81 14.64
C LYS A 67 -5.63 -22.27 13.41
N LYS A 68 -4.39 -22.73 13.62
CA LYS A 68 -3.57 -23.31 12.55
C LYS A 68 -3.14 -24.71 12.95
N THR A 69 -3.35 -25.67 12.06
CA THR A 69 -2.82 -27.02 12.23
C THR A 69 -1.38 -27.06 11.74
N VAL A 70 -0.47 -27.48 12.60
CA VAL A 70 0.94 -27.70 12.28
C VAL A 70 1.26 -29.18 12.39
N LYS A 71 2.07 -29.67 11.46
CA LYS A 71 2.57 -31.04 11.51
C LYS A 71 3.82 -31.06 12.39
N VAL A 72 3.81 -31.89 13.41
CA VAL A 72 4.93 -32.15 14.30
C VAL A 72 5.55 -33.47 13.87
N ASP A 73 6.83 -33.43 13.52
CA ASP A 73 7.58 -34.62 13.14
C ASP A 73 7.46 -35.68 14.24
N ASP A 74 7.19 -36.93 13.85
CA ASP A 74 6.97 -38.09 14.73
C ASP A 74 5.76 -38.04 15.69
N TYR A 75 5.01 -36.93 15.76
CA TYR A 75 3.87 -36.77 16.69
C TYR A 75 2.53 -36.43 16.01
N GLY A 76 2.49 -36.29 14.68
CA GLY A 76 1.25 -36.05 13.94
C GLY A 76 0.87 -34.57 13.86
N ASN A 77 -0.42 -34.24 13.97
CA ASN A 77 -0.91 -32.87 13.82
C ASN A 77 -1.22 -32.23 15.18
N ALA A 78 -0.76 -31.01 15.39
CA ALA A 78 -1.11 -30.18 16.54
C ALA A 78 -1.85 -28.91 16.10
N GLU A 79 -2.83 -28.46 16.88
CA GLU A 79 -3.53 -27.21 16.64
C GLU A 79 -2.91 -26.11 17.51
N VAL A 80 -2.53 -25.00 16.90
CA VAL A 80 -1.99 -23.83 17.60
C VAL A 80 -2.89 -22.61 17.36
N ASN A 81 -3.03 -21.79 18.40
CA ASN A 81 -3.66 -20.48 18.26
C ASN A 81 -2.62 -19.50 17.71
N LEU A 82 -3.00 -18.77 16.67
CA LEU A 82 -2.22 -17.72 16.05
C LEU A 82 -2.97 -16.41 16.21
N HIS A 83 -2.30 -15.41 16.78
CA HIS A 83 -2.79 -14.05 16.86
C HIS A 83 -2.34 -13.29 15.63
N VAL A 84 -3.30 -12.77 14.87
CA VAL A 84 -3.09 -12.05 13.61
C VAL A 84 -3.42 -10.58 13.84
N LEU A 85 -2.40 -9.75 13.83
CA LEU A 85 -2.52 -8.30 13.89
C LEU A 85 -2.84 -7.77 12.50
N LYS A 86 -3.95 -7.05 12.36
CA LYS A 86 -4.40 -6.43 11.12
C LYS A 86 -4.61 -4.95 11.27
N VAL A 87 -4.42 -4.23 10.18
CA VAL A 87 -4.99 -2.90 9.99
C VAL A 87 -6.28 -3.04 9.19
N LYS A 88 -7.37 -2.46 9.70
CA LYS A 88 -8.68 -2.47 9.07
C LYS A 88 -9.29 -1.07 9.06
N GLY A 89 -9.99 -0.74 7.98
CA GLY A 89 -10.77 0.49 7.90
C GLY A 89 -10.62 1.21 6.57
N CYS A 90 -10.77 2.53 6.57
CA CYS A 90 -10.69 3.33 5.35
C CYS A 90 -9.72 4.51 5.49
N ILE A 91 -9.02 4.81 4.40
CA ILE A 91 -8.18 6.01 4.27
C ILE A 91 -8.84 6.94 3.24
N PRO A 92 -9.60 7.96 3.68
CA PRO A 92 -10.03 9.02 2.80
C PRO A 92 -8.81 9.89 2.42
N PHE A 93 -8.75 10.30 1.15
CA PHE A 93 -7.70 11.13 0.61
C PHE A 93 -8.21 12.15 -0.41
N ILE A 94 -7.46 13.24 -0.54
CA ILE A 94 -7.62 14.25 -1.58
C ILE A 94 -6.31 14.29 -2.37
N ALA A 95 -6.37 14.09 -3.68
CA ALA A 95 -5.21 14.21 -4.56
C ALA A 95 -5.38 15.41 -5.48
N ASN A 96 -4.33 16.23 -5.57
CA ASN A 96 -4.34 17.49 -6.30
C ASN A 96 -3.22 17.50 -7.35
N VAL A 97 -3.52 18.06 -8.52
CA VAL A 97 -2.56 18.26 -9.61
C VAL A 97 -2.78 19.62 -10.25
N GLU A 98 -1.69 20.20 -10.76
CA GLU A 98 -1.69 21.50 -11.43
C GLU A 98 -1.86 21.29 -12.94
N VAL A 99 -2.78 22.05 -13.53
CA VAL A 99 -3.02 22.09 -14.98
C VAL A 99 -2.89 23.52 -15.49
N LYS A 100 -2.42 23.66 -16.72
CA LYS A 100 -2.19 24.95 -17.38
C LYS A 100 -3.02 25.04 -18.66
N PRO A 101 -3.36 26.25 -19.13
CA PRO A 101 -4.03 26.42 -20.40
C PRO A 101 -3.15 25.94 -21.54
N ILE A 102 -3.76 25.29 -22.54
CA ILE A 102 -3.09 24.85 -23.78
C ILE A 102 -2.68 26.07 -24.62
N TYR A 103 -3.53 27.09 -24.63
CA TYR A 103 -3.31 28.32 -25.39
C TYR A 103 -3.29 29.51 -24.44
N GLU A 104 -2.24 30.32 -24.53
CA GLU A 104 -2.24 31.62 -23.88
C GLU A 104 -3.15 32.57 -24.67
N GLN A 105 -4.26 32.97 -24.08
CA GLN A 105 -5.07 34.06 -24.63
C GLN A 105 -4.63 35.37 -23.99
N THR A 106 -4.27 36.34 -24.82
CA THR A 106 -4.07 37.73 -24.39
C THR A 106 -5.44 38.38 -24.22
N GLY A 107 -6.06 38.19 -23.06
CA GLY A 107 -7.24 38.92 -22.63
C GLY A 107 -6.86 40.22 -21.92
N CYS A 108 -7.71 41.24 -21.99
CA CYS A 108 -7.59 42.40 -21.11
C CYS A 108 -8.02 41.99 -19.71
N SER A 109 -7.06 41.64 -18.86
CA SER A 109 -7.29 41.42 -17.43
C SER A 109 -6.73 42.58 -16.61
N SER A 110 -7.44 42.95 -15.56
CA SER A 110 -6.99 43.90 -14.55
C SER A 110 -6.03 43.27 -13.53
N ASP A 111 -5.82 41.95 -13.55
CA ASP A 111 -5.07 41.20 -12.55
C ASP A 111 -3.98 40.32 -13.21
N PRO A 112 -2.71 40.34 -12.74
CA PRO A 112 -1.71 39.37 -13.15
C PRO A 112 -2.15 37.93 -12.81
N HIS A 113 -2.67 37.23 -13.81
CA HIS A 113 -3.17 35.87 -13.63
C HIS A 113 -2.03 34.84 -13.47
N HIS A 114 -2.09 34.07 -12.37
CA HIS A 114 -1.52 32.74 -12.35
C HIS A 114 -2.26 31.89 -13.39
N LYS A 115 -1.54 31.43 -14.42
CA LYS A 115 -2.13 30.68 -15.54
C LYS A 115 -2.57 29.27 -15.13
N GLU A 116 -1.95 28.73 -14.09
CA GLU A 116 -2.21 27.37 -13.62
C GLU A 116 -3.36 27.32 -12.63
N ILE A 117 -4.19 26.28 -12.74
CA ILE A 117 -5.23 25.95 -11.77
C ILE A 117 -4.93 24.58 -11.15
N THR A 118 -5.40 24.38 -9.92
CA THR A 118 -5.34 23.07 -9.27
C THR A 118 -6.68 22.36 -9.44
N ILE A 119 -6.64 21.12 -9.92
CA ILE A 119 -7.79 20.22 -9.95
C ILE A 119 -7.58 19.07 -8.96
N CYS A 120 -8.66 18.51 -8.44
CA CYS A 120 -8.60 17.51 -7.38
C CYS A 120 -9.57 16.34 -7.56
N CYS A 121 -9.24 15.21 -6.93
CA CYS A 121 -10.17 14.12 -6.62
C CYS A 121 -10.29 14.00 -5.10
N THR A 122 -11.46 13.60 -4.60
CA THR A 122 -11.65 13.15 -3.22
C THR A 122 -12.15 11.71 -3.27
N GLU A 123 -11.40 10.81 -2.65
CA GLU A 123 -11.65 9.37 -2.73
C GLU A 123 -11.34 8.70 -1.39
N SER A 124 -11.64 7.41 -1.28
CA SER A 124 -11.30 6.60 -0.11
C SER A 124 -10.89 5.21 -0.53
N ILE A 125 -9.86 4.66 0.11
CA ILE A 125 -9.50 3.24 -0.04
C ILE A 125 -9.86 2.45 1.21
N CYS A 126 -10.32 1.21 1.03
CA CYS A 126 -10.53 0.26 2.11
C CYS A 126 -9.24 -0.54 2.34
N VAL A 127 -8.94 -0.80 3.60
CA VAL A 127 -7.75 -1.52 4.06
C VAL A 127 -8.23 -2.71 4.90
N ASP A 128 -7.76 -3.91 4.56
CA ASP A 128 -7.81 -5.12 5.40
C ASP A 128 -6.50 -5.88 5.14
N HIS A 129 -5.46 -5.56 5.92
CA HIS A 129 -4.12 -6.10 5.71
C HIS A 129 -3.54 -6.67 7.00
N VAL A 130 -2.89 -7.83 6.89
CA VAL A 130 -2.14 -8.46 7.97
C VAL A 130 -0.79 -7.76 8.13
N LEU A 131 -0.50 -7.29 9.34
CA LEU A 131 0.77 -6.68 9.71
C LEU A 131 1.74 -7.69 10.34
N LYS A 132 1.23 -8.53 11.25
CA LYS A 132 2.04 -9.48 12.02
C LYS A 132 1.21 -10.71 12.42
N CYS A 133 1.88 -11.85 12.51
CA CYS A 133 1.33 -13.08 13.08
C CYS A 133 2.23 -13.50 14.26
N SER A 134 1.64 -13.86 15.40
CA SER A 134 2.38 -14.31 16.59
C SER A 134 1.66 -15.43 17.32
N LEU A 135 2.41 -16.29 18.01
CA LEU A 135 1.84 -17.30 18.92
C LEU A 135 1.47 -16.69 20.28
N GLU A 136 2.14 -15.59 20.64
CA GLU A 136 1.87 -14.84 21.86
C GLU A 136 0.97 -13.63 21.60
N THR A 137 0.23 -13.21 22.63
CA THR A 137 -0.56 -11.98 22.58
C THR A 137 0.39 -10.78 22.63
N SER A 138 0.31 -9.91 21.63
CA SER A 138 1.13 -8.71 21.53
C SER A 138 0.44 -7.52 22.21
N PRO A 139 1.18 -6.53 22.76
CA PRO A 139 0.59 -5.33 23.36
C PRO A 139 -0.29 -4.54 22.37
N HIS A 140 -1.08 -3.62 22.92
CA HIS A 140 -1.89 -2.71 22.10
C HIS A 140 -0.99 -1.83 21.24
N HIS A 141 -1.21 -1.89 19.92
CA HIS A 141 -0.50 -1.08 18.94
C HIS A 141 -1.34 0.13 18.56
N HIS A 142 -0.68 1.27 18.33
CA HIS A 142 -1.31 2.49 17.83
C HIS A 142 -0.77 2.80 16.43
N LEU A 143 -1.65 3.31 15.55
CA LEU A 143 -1.32 3.66 14.19
C LEU A 143 -1.37 5.18 14.05
N ASP A 144 -0.26 5.79 13.67
CA ASP A 144 -0.16 7.25 13.47
C ASP A 144 0.53 7.58 12.14
N GLY A 145 0.72 8.88 11.89
CA GLY A 145 1.34 9.41 10.68
C GLY A 145 2.81 9.01 10.47
N HIS A 146 3.50 8.46 11.48
CA HIS A 146 4.84 7.91 11.32
C HIS A 146 4.84 6.48 10.76
N HIS A 147 3.73 5.77 10.93
CA HIS A 147 3.59 4.37 10.51
C HIS A 147 3.06 4.22 9.09
N VAL A 148 2.42 5.26 8.53
CA VAL A 148 1.87 5.24 7.17
C VAL A 148 2.44 6.39 6.35
N VAL A 149 3.24 6.04 5.34
CA VAL A 149 3.78 7.01 4.38
C VAL A 149 3.22 6.78 2.99
N VAL A 150 3.25 7.81 2.16
CA VAL A 150 2.92 7.70 0.74
C VAL A 150 4.21 7.54 -0.05
N CYS A 151 4.26 6.53 -0.93
CA CYS A 151 5.37 6.32 -1.85
C CYS A 151 4.87 6.17 -3.30
N ASP A 152 5.79 6.33 -4.26
CA ASP A 152 5.54 6.21 -5.70
C ASP A 152 4.39 7.08 -6.25
N LEU A 153 4.14 8.23 -5.60
CA LEU A 153 3.09 9.16 -6.01
C LEU A 153 3.41 9.77 -7.38
N LYS A 154 2.51 9.56 -8.34
CA LYS A 154 2.66 10.02 -9.72
C LYS A 154 1.33 10.43 -10.34
N ALA A 155 1.41 11.36 -11.28
CA ALA A 155 0.29 11.83 -12.10
C ALA A 155 0.60 11.51 -13.56
N ILE A 156 -0.28 10.76 -14.22
CA ILE A 156 -0.10 10.32 -15.60
C ILE A 156 -1.28 10.84 -16.44
N PRO A 157 -1.05 11.62 -17.50
CA PRO A 157 -2.11 12.04 -18.40
C PRO A 157 -2.67 10.85 -19.17
N ILE A 158 -3.99 10.78 -19.31
CA ILE A 158 -4.72 9.78 -20.09
C ILE A 158 -5.59 10.52 -21.10
N ARG A 159 -5.64 10.01 -22.34
CA ARG A 159 -6.52 10.54 -23.38
C ARG A 159 -7.47 9.44 -23.82
N GLU A 160 -8.76 9.72 -23.75
CA GLU A 160 -9.82 8.87 -24.28
C GLU A 160 -10.64 9.72 -25.23
N GLU A 161 -10.54 9.43 -26.53
CA GLU A 161 -11.22 10.17 -27.59
C GLU A 161 -10.96 11.70 -27.51
N HIS A 162 -11.98 12.48 -27.15
CA HIS A 162 -11.97 13.93 -27.01
C HIS A 162 -11.81 14.41 -25.56
N CYS A 163 -11.71 13.48 -24.61
CA CYS A 163 -11.60 13.75 -23.18
C CYS A 163 -10.15 13.58 -22.72
N GLN A 164 -9.70 14.51 -21.88
CA GLN A 164 -8.40 14.44 -21.23
C GLN A 164 -8.61 14.18 -19.74
N PHE A 165 -7.82 13.27 -19.21
CA PHE A 165 -7.83 12.91 -17.80
C PHE A 165 -6.41 12.90 -17.27
N VAL A 166 -6.30 12.91 -15.95
CA VAL A 166 -5.05 12.62 -15.25
C VAL A 166 -5.33 11.56 -14.20
N LYS A 167 -4.56 10.48 -14.25
CA LYS A 167 -4.57 9.41 -13.28
C LYS A 167 -3.52 9.69 -12.22
N VAL A 168 -3.96 9.94 -11.00
CA VAL A 168 -3.08 10.08 -9.84
C VAL A 168 -3.06 8.74 -9.12
N MET A 169 -1.87 8.20 -8.90
CA MET A 169 -1.68 6.91 -8.24
C MET A 169 -0.43 6.91 -7.37
N GLY A 170 -0.40 5.99 -6.43
CA GLY A 170 0.72 5.76 -5.53
C GLY A 170 0.37 4.65 -4.56
N ASN A 171 1.12 4.55 -3.48
CA ASN A 171 0.89 3.55 -2.47
C ASN A 171 0.90 4.15 -1.06
N PHE A 172 0.06 3.61 -0.19
CA PHE A 172 0.23 3.74 1.25
C PHE A 172 1.10 2.59 1.74
N GLN A 173 2.23 2.95 2.33
CA GLN A 173 3.22 2.02 2.84
C GLN A 173 3.15 2.01 4.37
N PHE A 174 2.76 0.86 4.91
CA PHE A 174 2.67 0.60 6.34
C PHE A 174 4.02 0.07 6.83
N HIS A 175 4.63 0.83 7.73
CA HIS A 175 5.84 0.43 8.43
C HIS A 175 5.44 -0.53 9.53
N CYS A 176 5.97 -1.75 9.45
CA CYS A 176 5.83 -2.70 10.53
C CYS A 176 6.56 -2.12 11.76
N VAL A 177 5.88 -2.08 12.90
CA VAL A 177 6.48 -1.67 14.19
C VAL A 177 7.60 -2.68 14.49
N LYS A 178 8.85 -2.32 14.19
CA LYS A 178 10.01 -3.22 14.37
C LYS A 178 10.47 -3.33 15.82
N ASP A 179 9.98 -2.47 16.71
CA ASP A 179 10.44 -2.45 18.10
C ASP A 179 9.24 -2.52 19.05
N LEU A 180 9.04 -3.69 19.64
CA LEU A 180 8.46 -3.95 20.96
C LEU A 180 8.77 -5.39 21.37
#